data_AF-A0A4Y2VZA8-F1
#
_entry.id   AF-A0A4Y2VZA8-F1
#
_cell.length_a   1.000
_cell.length_b   1.000
_cell.length_c   1.000
_cell.angle_alpha   90.00
_cell.angle_beta   90.00
_cell.angle_gamma   90.00
#
_symmetry.space_group_name_H-M   'P 1'
#
loop_
_entity.id
_entity.type
_entity.pdbx_description
1 polymer ?
#
loop_
_entity_poly.entity_id
_entity_poly.type
_entity_poly.pdbx_seq_one_letter_code
_entity_poly.pdbx_strand_id
1 'polypeptide(L)'
;VLNLLWSLAHSNDVPTDIMDQALTAHVKILDYSCSQDRDSQKTHWLDRCVEELKIDSWVLPALKQIREICNLYSEAPPNFNHAQRSPHMFYRHEVINRLQQHHSLVILVADNLTAYMKKAHVLAKEHPDLDPNSVSPDSRFSHVQQVQERLNFLRFLLKDGQLWLCAPQAKQIWSCLAENAVYVTDREACFKWFSKLMGEEPDLDPEINRNFFEENVLQLDPCLLTESGIR
;
A
#
# COMPACT_ATOMS: atom_id res chain seq x y z
N VAL A 1 -7.94 -23.39 11.81
CA VAL A 1 -6.56 -23.14 11.34
C VAL A 1 -6.35 -21.70 10.89
N LEU A 2 -7.13 -21.15 9.95
CA LEU A 2 -6.97 -19.75 9.50
C LEU A 2 -6.97 -18.73 10.65
N ASN A 3 -7.93 -18.81 11.58
CA ASN A 3 -7.94 -17.95 12.78
C ASN A 3 -6.70 -18.11 13.69
N LEU A 4 -6.10 -19.31 13.75
CA LEU A 4 -4.88 -19.52 14.54
C LEU A 4 -3.69 -18.80 13.90
N LEU A 5 -3.53 -18.94 12.57
CA LEU A 5 -2.47 -18.25 11.82
C LEU A 5 -2.66 -16.73 11.87
N TRP A 6 -3.92 -16.26 11.79
CA TRP A 6 -4.26 -14.87 12.01
C TRP A 6 -3.79 -14.40 13.39
N SER A 7 -4.20 -15.07 14.47
CA SER A 7 -3.76 -14.70 15.82
C SER A 7 -2.23 -14.74 16.00
N LEU A 8 -1.54 -15.68 15.35
CA LEU A 8 -0.09 -15.77 15.39
C LEU A 8 0.57 -14.58 14.69
N ALA A 9 0.08 -14.18 13.50
CA ALA A 9 0.57 -13.00 12.79
C ALA A 9 0.30 -11.68 13.54
N HIS A 10 -0.68 -11.67 14.45
CA HIS A 10 -1.07 -10.51 15.26
C HIS A 10 -0.62 -10.64 16.72
N SER A 11 0.41 -11.44 16.99
CA SER A 11 1.02 -11.57 18.31
C SER A 11 2.26 -10.68 18.40
N ASN A 12 2.36 -9.90 19.49
CA ASN A 12 3.56 -9.13 19.79
C ASN A 12 4.74 -10.00 20.26
N ASP A 13 4.46 -11.25 20.64
CA ASP A 13 5.42 -12.16 21.26
C ASP A 13 6.24 -12.96 20.24
N VAL A 14 5.88 -12.87 18.96
CA VAL A 14 6.59 -13.58 17.88
C VAL A 14 7.42 -12.63 17.02
N PRO A 15 8.60 -13.05 16.56
CA PRO A 15 9.42 -12.24 15.67
C PRO A 15 8.80 -12.09 14.28
N THR A 16 9.27 -11.10 13.51
CA THR A 16 8.70 -10.72 12.20
C THR A 16 8.75 -11.85 11.17
N ASP A 17 9.75 -12.72 11.23
CA ASP A 17 9.87 -13.89 10.35
C ASP A 17 8.77 -14.94 10.61
N ILE A 18 8.40 -15.17 11.87
CA ILE A 18 7.31 -16.08 12.24
C ILE A 18 5.95 -15.49 11.83
N MET A 19 5.78 -14.18 11.99
CA MET A 19 4.62 -13.46 11.47
C MET A 19 4.50 -13.61 9.94
N ASP A 20 5.57 -13.38 9.19
CA ASP A 20 5.58 -13.51 7.72
C ASP A 20 5.29 -14.96 7.28
N GLN A 21 5.80 -15.97 8.01
CA GLN A 21 5.48 -17.37 7.78
C GLN A 21 3.99 -17.67 8.04
N ALA A 22 3.41 -17.09 9.10
CA ALA A 22 1.99 -17.27 9.42
C ALA A 22 1.09 -16.66 8.34
N LEU A 23 1.40 -15.45 7.87
CA LEU A 23 0.68 -14.80 6.75
C LEU A 23 0.80 -15.64 5.46
N THR A 24 2.00 -16.12 5.14
CA THR A 24 2.24 -16.97 3.97
C THR A 24 1.43 -18.28 4.03
N ALA A 25 1.44 -18.95 5.19
CA ALA A 25 0.65 -20.16 5.39
C ALA A 25 -0.86 -19.87 5.31
N HIS A 26 -1.30 -18.71 5.80
CA HIS A 26 -2.68 -18.27 5.73
C HIS A 26 -3.16 -18.12 4.27
N VAL A 27 -2.38 -17.44 3.43
CA VAL A 27 -2.65 -17.30 1.99
C VAL A 27 -2.69 -18.67 1.31
N LYS A 28 -1.72 -19.56 1.57
CA LYS A 28 -1.68 -20.90 0.96
C LYS A 28 -2.93 -21.72 1.29
N ILE A 29 -3.42 -21.67 2.52
CA ILE A 29 -4.65 -22.39 2.89
C ILE A 29 -5.87 -21.81 2.14
N LEU A 30 -5.93 -20.49 1.94
CA LEU A 30 -6.99 -19.87 1.14
C LEU A 30 -6.94 -20.26 -0.34
N ASP A 31 -5.73 -20.44 -0.89
CA ASP A 31 -5.52 -20.85 -2.27
C ASP A 31 -5.96 -22.30 -2.51
N TYR A 32 -5.52 -23.23 -1.65
CA TYR A 32 -5.83 -24.67 -1.75
C TYR A 32 -7.21 -25.05 -1.21
N SER A 33 -8.02 -24.10 -0.73
CA SER A 33 -9.35 -24.39 -0.21
C SER A 33 -10.26 -24.92 -1.33
N CYS A 34 -10.62 -26.21 -1.24
CA CYS A 34 -11.61 -26.85 -2.13
C CYS A 34 -13.06 -26.64 -1.65
N SER A 35 -13.29 -25.73 -0.70
CA SER A 35 -14.64 -25.43 -0.19
C SER A 35 -15.48 -24.72 -1.26
N GLN A 36 -16.79 -24.99 -1.27
CA GLN A 36 -17.74 -24.22 -2.09
C GLN A 36 -17.75 -22.72 -1.72
N ASP A 37 -17.38 -22.39 -0.48
CA ASP A 37 -17.35 -21.01 0.05
C ASP A 37 -15.97 -20.34 -0.07
N ARG A 38 -15.05 -20.85 -0.89
CA ARG A 38 -13.67 -20.33 -0.99
C ARG A 38 -13.62 -18.82 -1.23
N ASP A 39 -14.41 -18.32 -2.17
CA ASP A 39 -14.35 -16.90 -2.55
C ASP A 39 -15.02 -16.00 -1.47
N SER A 40 -16.00 -16.55 -0.75
CA SER A 40 -16.56 -15.91 0.45
C SER A 40 -15.54 -15.83 1.58
N GLN A 41 -14.72 -16.88 1.77
CA GLN A 41 -13.62 -16.85 2.75
C GLN A 41 -12.56 -15.82 2.38
N LYS A 42 -12.10 -15.78 1.13
CA LYS A 42 -11.15 -14.75 0.65
C LYS A 42 -11.69 -13.34 0.90
N THR A 43 -12.96 -13.10 0.57
CA THR A 43 -13.64 -11.82 0.80
C THR A 43 -13.69 -11.45 2.28
N HIS A 44 -14.09 -12.39 3.15
CA HIS A 44 -14.12 -12.17 4.60
C HIS A 44 -12.76 -11.74 5.17
N TRP A 45 -11.67 -12.37 4.72
CA TRP A 45 -10.33 -12.02 5.18
C TRP A 45 -9.82 -10.69 4.63
N LEU A 46 -10.18 -10.34 3.39
CA LEU A 46 -9.90 -9.01 2.83
C LEU A 46 -10.58 -7.93 3.67
N ASP A 47 -11.86 -8.08 3.97
CA ASP A 47 -12.62 -7.11 4.77
C ASP A 47 -12.02 -6.98 6.17
N ARG A 48 -11.63 -8.10 6.79
CA ARG A 48 -10.97 -8.09 8.11
C ARG A 48 -9.64 -7.34 8.10
N CYS A 49 -8.81 -7.49 7.05
CA CYS A 49 -7.57 -6.72 6.91
C CYS A 49 -7.88 -5.22 6.74
N VAL A 50 -8.94 -4.86 6.01
CA VAL A 50 -9.34 -3.46 5.85
C VAL A 50 -9.78 -2.85 7.19
N GLU A 51 -10.45 -3.60 8.06
CA GLU A 51 -10.77 -3.11 9.41
C GLU A 51 -9.52 -2.78 10.23
N GLU A 52 -8.43 -3.53 10.08
CA GLU A 52 -7.15 -3.22 10.73
C GLU A 52 -6.53 -1.91 10.24
N LEU A 53 -6.62 -1.64 8.94
CA LEU A 53 -6.21 -0.37 8.36
C LEU A 53 -7.01 0.82 8.92
N LYS A 54 -8.31 0.65 9.12
CA LYS A 54 -9.21 1.69 9.66
C LYS A 54 -8.88 2.08 11.10
N ILE A 55 -8.40 1.13 11.90
CA ILE A 55 -8.00 1.39 13.30
C ILE A 55 -6.50 1.66 13.47
N ASP A 56 -5.76 1.80 12.37
CA ASP A 56 -4.30 2.03 12.34
C ASP A 56 -3.51 1.00 13.16
N SER A 57 -3.92 -0.27 13.08
CA SER A 57 -3.31 -1.39 13.79
C SER A 57 -2.86 -2.44 12.79
N TRP A 58 -1.72 -3.09 13.02
CA TRP A 58 -1.19 -4.16 12.15
C TRP A 58 -1.17 -3.82 10.65
N VAL A 59 -0.94 -2.54 10.34
CA VAL A 59 -1.08 -2.00 8.99
C VAL A 59 -0.26 -2.80 7.98
N LEU A 60 1.04 -2.95 8.18
CA LEU A 60 1.93 -3.63 7.22
C LEU A 60 1.53 -5.09 6.99
N PRO A 61 1.29 -5.90 8.04
CA PRO A 61 0.70 -7.24 7.89
C PRO A 61 -0.59 -7.25 7.07
N ALA A 62 -1.53 -6.34 7.36
CA ALA A 62 -2.79 -6.23 6.63
C ALA A 62 -2.57 -5.87 5.15
N LEU A 63 -1.68 -4.93 4.83
CA LEU A 63 -1.34 -4.57 3.44
C LEU A 63 -0.76 -5.76 2.68
N LYS A 64 0.19 -6.48 3.28
CA LYS A 64 0.77 -7.70 2.70
C LYS A 64 -0.33 -8.74 2.45
N GLN A 65 -1.18 -8.99 3.45
CA GLN A 65 -2.22 -10.00 3.36
C GLN A 65 -3.29 -9.65 2.31
N ILE A 66 -3.71 -8.39 2.19
CA ILE A 66 -4.64 -7.94 1.15
C ILE A 66 -4.05 -8.19 -0.23
N ARG A 67 -2.80 -7.78 -0.45
CA ARG A 67 -2.11 -7.96 -1.73
C ARG A 67 -2.04 -9.43 -2.12
N GLU A 68 -1.58 -10.28 -1.22
CA GLU A 68 -1.42 -11.71 -1.49
C GLU A 68 -2.77 -12.41 -1.73
N ILE A 69 -3.84 -12.06 -0.98
CA ILE A 69 -5.17 -12.61 -1.24
C ILE A 69 -5.71 -12.14 -2.60
N CYS A 70 -5.51 -10.87 -2.97
CA CYS A 70 -5.88 -10.37 -4.30
C CYS A 70 -5.12 -11.11 -5.42
N ASN A 71 -3.86 -11.48 -5.19
CA ASN A 71 -3.07 -12.26 -6.15
C ASN A 71 -3.56 -13.71 -6.34
N LEU A 72 -4.41 -14.23 -5.43
CA LEU A 72 -5.10 -15.52 -5.62
C LEU A 72 -6.24 -15.45 -6.65
N TYR A 73 -6.56 -14.26 -7.17
CA TYR A 73 -7.51 -14.08 -8.26
C TYR A 73 -6.76 -13.90 -9.58
N SER A 74 -7.31 -14.48 -10.65
CA SER A 74 -6.74 -14.42 -11.99
C SER A 74 -6.71 -12.99 -12.54
N GLU A 75 -5.71 -12.70 -13.35
CA GLU A 75 -5.68 -11.50 -14.18
C GLU A 75 -6.68 -11.64 -15.33
N ALA A 76 -7.27 -10.52 -15.74
CA ALA A 76 -8.13 -10.50 -16.90
C ALA A 76 -7.30 -10.68 -18.18
N PRO A 77 -7.78 -11.47 -19.17
CA PRO A 77 -7.12 -11.54 -20.46
C PRO A 77 -6.97 -10.15 -21.10
N PRO A 78 -5.92 -9.88 -21.91
CA PRO A 78 -5.70 -8.57 -22.52
C PRO A 78 -6.86 -8.06 -23.39
N ASN A 79 -7.64 -8.98 -23.98
CA ASN A 79 -8.80 -8.68 -24.82
C ASN A 79 -10.14 -8.92 -24.09
N PHE A 80 -10.17 -8.76 -22.76
CA PHE A 80 -11.34 -9.04 -21.96
C PHE A 80 -12.52 -8.15 -22.36
N ASN A 81 -13.58 -8.77 -22.86
CA ASN A 81 -14.82 -8.10 -23.24
C ASN A 81 -15.89 -8.41 -22.19
N HIS A 82 -16.48 -7.39 -21.56
CA HIS A 82 -17.43 -7.54 -20.43
C HIS A 82 -18.66 -8.42 -20.75
N ALA A 83 -18.93 -8.70 -22.03
CA ALA A 83 -20.03 -9.55 -22.49
C ALA A 83 -19.81 -11.07 -22.30
N GLN A 84 -18.58 -11.55 -22.12
CA GLN A 84 -18.26 -13.00 -21.95
C GLN A 84 -17.96 -13.36 -20.49
N ARG A 85 -18.72 -12.80 -19.55
CA ARG A 85 -18.56 -13.08 -18.11
C ARG A 85 -19.07 -14.48 -17.76
N SER A 86 -18.19 -15.31 -17.21
CA SER A 86 -18.63 -16.47 -16.43
C SER A 86 -19.11 -15.98 -15.05
N PRO A 87 -20.35 -16.27 -14.63
CA PRO A 87 -20.94 -15.72 -13.40
C PRO A 87 -20.23 -16.13 -12.10
N HIS A 88 -19.27 -17.07 -12.16
CA HIS A 88 -18.55 -17.60 -11.01
C HIS A 88 -17.06 -17.25 -11.00
N MET A 89 -16.58 -16.38 -11.89
CA MET A 89 -15.16 -16.03 -11.98
C MET A 89 -14.94 -14.55 -11.74
N PHE A 90 -14.30 -14.22 -10.61
CA PHE A 90 -13.87 -12.86 -10.28
C PHE A 90 -12.42 -12.64 -10.71
N TYR A 91 -12.16 -11.53 -11.39
CA TYR A 91 -10.80 -11.12 -11.73
C TYR A 91 -10.21 -10.22 -10.64
N ARG A 92 -8.88 -10.20 -10.55
CA ARG A 92 -8.14 -9.39 -9.56
C ARG A 92 -8.58 -7.92 -9.56
N HIS A 93 -8.68 -7.30 -10.74
CA HIS A 93 -9.09 -5.91 -10.87
C HIS A 93 -10.51 -5.68 -10.33
N GLU A 94 -11.45 -6.61 -10.51
CA GLU A 94 -12.82 -6.50 -9.98
C GLU A 94 -12.83 -6.55 -8.45
N VAL A 95 -12.00 -7.43 -7.85
CA VAL A 95 -11.86 -7.52 -6.39
C VAL A 95 -11.25 -6.25 -5.82
N ILE A 96 -10.20 -5.71 -6.44
CA ILE A 96 -9.57 -4.45 -6.03
C ILE A 96 -10.56 -3.29 -6.17
N ASN A 97 -11.30 -3.22 -7.28
CA ASN A 97 -12.34 -2.20 -7.48
C ASN A 97 -13.45 -2.29 -6.44
N ARG A 98 -13.88 -3.49 -6.05
CA ARG A 98 -14.85 -3.68 -4.95
C ARG A 98 -14.31 -3.11 -3.65
N LEU A 99 -13.06 -3.43 -3.28
CA LEU A 99 -12.43 -2.90 -2.07
C LEU A 99 -12.31 -1.38 -2.13
N GLN A 100 -11.94 -0.83 -3.29
CA GLN A 100 -11.88 0.61 -3.53
C GLN A 100 -13.27 1.27 -3.36
N GLN A 101 -14.32 0.70 -3.94
CA GLN A 101 -15.67 1.27 -3.88
C GLN A 101 -16.28 1.18 -2.47
N HIS A 102 -16.05 0.09 -1.74
CA HIS A 102 -16.64 -0.12 -0.42
C HIS A 102 -15.88 0.59 0.71
N HIS A 103 -14.58 0.80 0.54
CA HIS A 103 -13.70 1.25 1.63
C HIS A 103 -12.85 2.46 1.28
N SER A 104 -12.95 2.99 0.05
CA SER A 104 -12.08 4.07 -0.43
C SER A 104 -10.61 3.73 -0.21
N LEU A 105 -10.21 2.49 -0.53
CA LEU A 105 -8.96 1.88 -0.08
C LEU A 105 -7.70 2.71 -0.40
N VAL A 106 -7.64 3.35 -1.58
CA VAL A 106 -6.53 4.27 -1.94
C VAL A 106 -6.45 5.45 -0.97
N ILE A 107 -7.60 6.06 -0.62
CA ILE A 107 -7.67 7.17 0.33
C ILE A 107 -7.24 6.68 1.72
N LEU A 108 -7.77 5.54 2.16
CA LEU A 108 -7.46 4.95 3.46
C LEU A 108 -5.95 4.72 3.64
N VAL A 109 -5.26 4.19 2.62
CA VAL A 109 -3.82 3.94 2.68
C VAL A 109 -3.01 5.24 2.60
N ALA A 110 -3.45 6.23 1.81
CA ALA A 110 -2.82 7.55 1.77
C ALA A 110 -2.95 8.29 3.13
N ASP A 111 -4.11 8.20 3.77
CA ASP A 111 -4.33 8.74 5.11
C ASP A 111 -3.48 8.04 6.16
N ASN A 112 -3.37 6.71 6.06
CA ASN A 112 -2.52 5.92 6.94
C ASN A 112 -1.04 6.31 6.81
N LEU A 113 -0.54 6.49 5.58
CA LEU A 113 0.82 6.97 5.33
C LEU A 113 1.05 8.35 5.96
N THR A 114 0.14 9.30 5.75
CA THR A 114 0.24 10.65 6.32
C THR A 114 0.19 10.61 7.84
N ALA A 115 -0.68 9.79 8.44
CA ALA A 115 -0.76 9.62 9.89
C ALA A 115 0.54 9.04 10.46
N TYR A 116 1.11 8.04 9.80
CA TYR A 116 2.41 7.48 10.15
C TYR A 116 3.53 8.53 10.07
N MET A 117 3.60 9.29 8.97
CA MET A 117 4.62 10.34 8.80
C MET A 117 4.53 11.41 9.89
N LYS A 118 3.32 11.80 10.32
CA LYS A 118 3.14 12.71 11.46
C LYS A 118 3.74 12.14 12.76
N LYS A 119 3.54 10.85 13.04
CA LYS A 119 4.15 10.18 14.21
C LYS A 119 5.68 10.12 14.08
N ALA A 120 6.19 9.77 12.90
CA ALA A 120 7.61 9.71 12.62
C ALA A 120 8.31 11.07 12.80
N HIS A 121 7.65 12.17 12.42
CA HIS A 121 8.15 13.53 12.68
C HIS A 121 8.33 13.84 14.17
N VAL A 122 7.36 13.44 15.01
CA VAL A 122 7.48 13.63 16.47
C VAL A 122 8.65 12.82 17.00
N LEU A 123 8.75 11.55 16.61
CA LEU A 123 9.82 10.65 17.06
C LEU A 123 11.21 11.15 16.65
N ALA A 124 11.38 11.61 15.40
CA ALA A 124 12.66 12.14 14.91
C ALA A 124 13.07 13.44 15.62
N LYS A 125 12.11 14.25 16.09
CA LYS A 125 12.41 15.44 16.91
C LYS A 125 12.88 15.06 18.31
N GLU A 126 12.29 14.03 18.90
CA GLU A 126 12.68 13.52 20.22
C GLU A 126 14.01 12.79 20.18
N HIS A 127 14.33 12.16 19.04
CA HIS A 127 15.55 11.38 18.84
C HIS A 127 16.18 11.66 17.45
N PRO A 128 16.91 12.78 17.29
CA PRO A 128 17.46 13.21 16.00
C PRO A 128 18.49 12.25 15.37
N ASP A 129 19.16 11.45 16.19
CA ASP A 129 20.21 10.52 15.74
C ASP A 129 19.66 9.12 15.37
N LEU A 130 18.34 8.94 15.35
CA LEU A 130 17.74 7.67 14.92
C LEU A 130 18.06 7.39 13.45
N ASP A 131 18.64 6.23 13.20
CA ASP A 131 18.79 5.70 11.85
C ASP A 131 17.42 5.20 11.33
N PRO A 132 16.91 5.71 10.19
CA PRO A 132 15.62 5.30 9.65
C PRO A 132 15.58 3.83 9.18
N ASN A 133 16.73 3.16 9.05
CA ASN A 133 16.82 1.73 8.74
C ASN A 133 16.78 0.85 9.98
N SER A 134 16.98 1.42 11.16
CA SER A 134 16.94 0.69 12.42
C SER A 134 15.51 0.43 12.87
N VAL A 135 15.28 -0.73 13.50
CA VAL A 135 13.97 -1.11 14.05
C VAL A 135 13.91 -0.67 15.51
N SER A 136 12.96 0.20 15.84
CA SER A 136 12.73 0.63 17.23
C SER A 136 12.26 -0.53 18.10
N PRO A 137 12.56 -0.56 19.41
CA PRO A 137 12.14 -1.65 20.32
C PRO A 137 10.63 -1.88 20.40
N ASP A 138 9.83 -0.85 20.09
CA ASP A 138 8.37 -0.85 20.09
C ASP A 138 7.75 -1.12 18.70
N SER A 139 8.57 -1.30 17.67
CA SER A 139 8.15 -1.53 16.29
C SER A 139 8.69 -2.85 15.74
N ARG A 140 7.95 -3.44 14.80
CA ARG A 140 8.39 -4.62 14.02
C ARG A 140 9.14 -4.25 12.74
N PHE A 141 9.05 -2.98 12.34
CA PHE A 141 9.51 -2.47 11.06
C PHE A 141 10.28 -1.17 11.23
N SER A 142 11.33 -1.00 10.45
CA SER A 142 12.07 0.25 10.34
C SER A 142 11.23 1.35 9.69
N HIS A 143 11.67 2.60 9.81
CA HIS A 143 10.98 3.71 9.17
C HIS A 143 10.92 3.54 7.64
N VAL A 144 12.03 3.12 7.04
CA VAL A 144 12.12 2.87 5.60
C VAL A 144 11.09 1.82 5.14
N GLN A 145 10.95 0.72 5.88
CA GLN A 145 9.96 -0.32 5.57
C GLN A 145 8.52 0.21 5.66
N GLN A 146 8.22 1.03 6.67
CA GLN A 146 6.89 1.61 6.85
C GLN A 146 6.47 2.49 5.66
N VAL A 147 7.38 3.31 5.12
CA VAL A 147 7.12 4.14 3.95
C VAL A 147 7.02 3.28 2.68
N GLN A 148 8.01 2.41 2.46
CA GLN A 148 8.10 1.61 1.23
C GLN A 148 6.92 0.66 1.05
N GLU A 149 6.50 -0.06 2.10
CA GLU A 149 5.40 -1.02 1.99
C GLU A 149 4.06 -0.33 1.66
N ARG A 150 3.82 0.87 2.20
CA ARG A 150 2.62 1.67 1.87
C ARG A 150 2.63 2.16 0.43
N LEU A 151 3.75 2.69 -0.04
CA LEU A 151 3.90 3.14 -1.43
C LEU A 151 3.80 1.97 -2.43
N ASN A 152 4.40 0.83 -2.09
CA ASN A 152 4.32 -0.39 -2.89
C ASN A 152 2.87 -0.90 -2.98
N PHE A 153 2.13 -0.86 -1.86
CA PHE A 153 0.73 -1.26 -1.85
C PHE A 153 -0.16 -0.29 -2.63
N LEU A 154 0.04 1.02 -2.50
CA LEU A 154 -0.67 2.01 -3.33
C LEU A 154 -0.44 1.76 -4.81
N ARG A 155 0.81 1.50 -5.22
CA ARG A 155 1.14 1.17 -6.61
C ARG A 155 0.43 -0.10 -7.08
N PHE A 156 0.37 -1.13 -6.22
CA PHE A 156 -0.38 -2.35 -6.51
C PHE A 156 -1.87 -2.05 -6.75
N LEU A 157 -2.51 -1.24 -5.90
CA LEU A 157 -3.92 -0.86 -6.11
C LEU A 157 -4.13 -0.13 -7.43
N LEU A 158 -3.26 0.82 -7.77
CA LEU A 158 -3.37 1.61 -8.98
C LEU A 158 -3.21 0.74 -10.23
N LYS A 159 -2.12 -0.03 -10.31
CA LYS A 159 -1.81 -0.86 -11.46
C LYS A 159 -2.75 -2.05 -11.61
N ASP A 160 -2.88 -2.90 -10.59
CA ASP A 160 -3.67 -4.13 -10.65
C ASP A 160 -5.18 -3.86 -10.54
N GLY A 161 -5.56 -2.74 -9.91
CA GLY A 161 -6.94 -2.29 -9.85
C GLY A 161 -7.39 -1.48 -11.05
N GLN A 162 -6.47 -1.07 -11.94
CA GLN A 162 -6.73 -0.14 -13.03
C GLN A 162 -7.37 1.17 -12.51
N LEU A 163 -6.81 1.68 -11.42
CA LEU A 163 -7.29 2.88 -10.73
C LEU A 163 -6.36 4.05 -11.02
N TRP A 164 -6.93 5.25 -11.03
CA TRP A 164 -6.18 6.50 -11.13
C TRP A 164 -5.89 7.09 -9.75
N LEU A 165 -4.69 7.62 -9.57
CA LEU A 165 -4.38 8.46 -8.41
C LEU A 165 -4.91 9.88 -8.67
N CYS A 166 -5.95 10.27 -7.93
CA CYS A 166 -6.55 11.59 -8.04
C CYS A 166 -5.73 12.68 -7.34
N ALA A 167 -5.98 13.95 -7.70
CA ALA A 167 -5.21 15.11 -7.23
C ALA A 167 -5.11 15.24 -5.70
N PRO A 168 -6.18 15.06 -4.91
CA PRO A 168 -6.08 15.21 -3.47
C PRO A 168 -5.08 14.23 -2.85
N GLN A 169 -5.11 12.97 -3.29
CA GLN A 169 -4.22 11.92 -2.78
C GLN A 169 -2.79 12.12 -3.27
N ALA A 170 -2.60 12.51 -4.53
CA ALA A 170 -1.28 12.85 -5.07
C ALA A 170 -0.64 14.00 -4.27
N LYS A 171 -1.36 15.10 -4.05
CA LYS A 171 -0.88 16.26 -3.27
C LYS A 171 -0.59 15.88 -1.81
N GLN A 172 -1.44 15.05 -1.21
CA GLN A 172 -1.25 14.56 0.16
C GLN A 172 0.04 13.75 0.31
N ILE A 173 0.28 12.79 -0.58
CA ILE A 173 1.48 11.94 -0.54
C ILE A 173 2.74 12.78 -0.83
N TRP A 174 2.67 13.67 -1.83
CA TRP A 174 3.76 14.59 -2.13
C TRP A 174 4.11 15.46 -0.92
N SER A 175 3.12 16.06 -0.28
CA SER A 175 3.37 16.97 0.84
C SER A 175 4.01 16.25 2.03
N CYS A 176 3.64 15.00 2.32
CA CYS A 176 4.20 14.29 3.48
C CYS A 176 5.55 13.59 3.21
N LEU A 177 5.92 13.32 1.95
CA LEU A 177 7.16 12.62 1.61
C LEU A 177 8.19 13.45 0.83
N ALA A 178 7.79 14.48 0.09
CA ALA A 178 8.69 15.37 -0.65
C ALA A 178 8.94 16.69 0.11
N GLU A 179 7.87 17.43 0.39
CA GLU A 179 7.97 18.74 1.06
C GLU A 179 8.36 18.56 2.53
N ASN A 180 7.55 17.80 3.26
CA ASN A 180 7.68 17.58 4.70
C ASN A 180 8.24 16.19 5.00
N ALA A 181 9.24 15.74 4.25
CA ALA A 181 9.95 14.50 4.55
C ALA A 181 10.59 14.54 5.94
N VAL A 182 10.63 13.40 6.64
CA VAL A 182 11.37 13.27 7.91
C VAL A 182 12.85 13.04 7.60
N TYR A 183 13.13 12.15 6.66
CA TYR A 183 14.46 11.75 6.24
C TYR A 183 14.66 11.96 4.73
N VAL A 184 15.93 12.05 4.32
CA VAL A 184 16.31 12.11 2.88
C VAL A 184 15.82 10.87 2.13
N THR A 185 15.77 9.71 2.79
CA THR A 185 15.24 8.46 2.23
C THR A 185 13.76 8.55 1.82
N ASP A 186 12.98 9.42 2.45
CA ASP A 186 11.56 9.57 2.15
C ASP A 186 11.38 10.33 0.84
N ARG A 187 12.19 11.38 0.63
CA ARG A 187 12.23 12.13 -0.64
C ARG A 187 12.67 11.23 -1.78
N GLU A 188 13.72 10.45 -1.56
CA GLU A 188 14.18 9.44 -2.52
C GLU A 188 13.08 8.44 -2.88
N ALA A 189 12.35 7.91 -1.88
CA ALA A 189 11.23 7.02 -2.13
C ALA A 189 10.08 7.71 -2.88
N CYS A 190 9.76 8.95 -2.51
CA CYS A 190 8.71 9.76 -3.12
C CYS A 190 8.98 10.01 -4.60
N PHE A 191 10.18 10.51 -4.93
CA PHE A 191 10.53 10.82 -6.32
C PHE A 191 10.58 9.55 -7.18
N LYS A 192 11.17 8.46 -6.68
CA LYS A 192 11.14 7.16 -7.38
C LYS A 192 9.73 6.62 -7.59
N TRP A 193 8.80 6.94 -6.70
CA TRP A 193 7.42 6.49 -6.80
C TRP A 193 6.66 7.32 -7.84
N PHE A 194 6.71 8.65 -7.75
CA PHE A 194 6.04 9.53 -8.72
C PHE A 194 6.62 9.43 -10.13
N SER A 195 7.92 9.24 -10.29
CA SER A 195 8.53 9.05 -11.63
C SER A 195 7.98 7.81 -12.34
N LYS A 196 7.62 6.77 -11.60
CA LYS A 196 6.93 5.59 -12.16
C LYS A 196 5.48 5.89 -12.53
N LEU A 197 4.75 6.64 -11.70
CA LEU A 197 3.34 6.98 -11.95
C LEU A 197 3.14 7.96 -13.11
N MET A 198 4.18 8.72 -13.47
CA MET A 198 4.18 9.69 -14.57
C MET A 198 4.95 9.19 -15.80
N GLY A 199 5.47 7.96 -15.75
CA GLY A 199 6.29 7.37 -16.80
C GLY A 199 5.48 6.78 -17.96
N GLU A 200 5.99 5.70 -18.56
CA GLU A 200 5.40 5.07 -19.75
C GLU A 200 4.05 4.40 -19.48
N GLU A 201 3.86 3.84 -18.28
CA GLU A 201 2.59 3.30 -17.80
C GLU A 201 2.04 4.22 -16.70
N PRO A 202 1.38 5.33 -17.06
CA PRO A 202 0.94 6.29 -16.06
C PRO A 202 -0.26 5.75 -15.28
N ASP A 203 -0.16 5.90 -13.96
CA ASP A 203 -1.22 5.59 -12.98
C ASP A 203 -1.72 6.89 -12.29
N LEU A 204 -1.10 8.03 -12.61
CA LEU A 204 -1.58 9.36 -12.23
C LEU A 204 -2.69 9.80 -13.19
N ASP A 205 -3.77 10.36 -12.66
CA ASP A 205 -4.86 10.88 -13.47
C ASP A 205 -4.32 11.85 -14.57
N PRO A 206 -4.54 11.57 -15.87
CA PRO A 206 -4.00 12.40 -16.95
C PRO A 206 -4.47 13.86 -16.88
N GLU A 207 -5.66 14.12 -16.32
CA GLU A 207 -6.22 15.47 -16.21
C GLU A 207 -5.46 16.33 -15.20
N ILE A 208 -4.82 15.71 -14.21
CA ILE A 208 -4.13 16.43 -13.13
C ILE A 208 -2.63 16.56 -13.38
N ASN A 209 -2.04 15.75 -14.28
CA ASN A 209 -0.59 15.60 -14.42
C ASN A 209 0.12 16.97 -14.59
N ARG A 210 -0.34 17.79 -15.54
CA ARG A 210 0.23 19.13 -15.76
C ARG A 210 0.12 20.02 -14.52
N ASN A 211 -1.08 20.12 -13.94
CA ASN A 211 -1.31 20.97 -12.78
C ASN A 211 -0.47 20.52 -11.58
N PHE A 212 -0.40 19.20 -11.35
CA PHE A 212 0.41 18.63 -10.29
C PHE A 212 1.89 18.96 -10.47
N PHE A 213 2.42 18.82 -11.70
CA PHE A 213 3.79 19.18 -12.01
C PHE A 213 4.07 20.68 -11.75
N GLU A 214 3.21 21.56 -12.27
CA GLU A 214 3.38 23.01 -12.16
C GLU A 214 3.27 23.53 -10.72
N GLU A 215 2.32 22.98 -9.94
CA GLU A 215 2.03 23.46 -8.58
C GLU A 215 2.90 22.80 -7.50
N ASN A 216 3.50 21.64 -7.76
CA ASN A 216 4.21 20.86 -6.73
C ASN A 216 5.67 20.62 -7.12
N VAL A 217 5.90 19.98 -8.27
CA VAL A 217 7.26 19.61 -8.69
C VAL A 217 8.09 20.85 -9.02
N LEU A 218 7.54 21.80 -9.79
CA LEU A 218 8.24 23.05 -10.14
C LEU A 218 8.40 24.02 -8.96
N GLN A 219 7.57 23.91 -7.94
CA GLN A 219 7.62 24.77 -6.75
C GLN A 219 8.51 24.22 -5.64
N LEU A 220 9.01 22.99 -5.78
CA LEU A 220 9.87 22.36 -4.78
C LEU A 220 11.20 23.13 -4.68
N ASP A 221 11.60 23.47 -3.45
CA ASP A 221 12.90 24.08 -3.20
C ASP A 221 14.03 23.18 -3.77
N PRO A 222 14.87 23.69 -4.69
CA PRO A 222 15.96 22.92 -5.28
C PRO A 222 16.92 22.29 -4.26
N CYS A 223 17.04 22.85 -3.05
CA CYS A 223 17.86 22.29 -1.98
C CYS A 223 17.31 20.96 -1.43
N LEU A 224 16.03 20.65 -1.67
CA LEU A 224 15.38 19.41 -1.27
C LEU A 224 15.48 18.30 -2.32
N LEU A 225 15.99 18.61 -3.51
CA LEU A 225 16.17 17.62 -4.57
C LEU A 225 17.24 16.60 -4.18
N THR A 226 16.94 15.35 -4.47
CA THR A 226 17.86 14.22 -4.31
C THR A 226 18.21 13.65 -5.68
N GLU A 227 19.08 12.63 -5.75
CA GLU A 227 19.49 12.03 -7.03
C GLU A 227 18.28 11.59 -7.87
N SER A 228 17.26 11.03 -7.22
CA SER A 228 16.03 10.59 -7.88
C SER A 228 15.07 11.71 -8.25
N GLY A 229 15.27 12.93 -7.74
CA GLY A 229 14.47 14.10 -8.13
C GLY A 229 15.00 14.80 -9.39
N ILE A 230 16.21 14.46 -9.83
CA ILE A 230 16.87 15.03 -11.01
C ILE A 230 16.71 14.13 -12.25
N ARG A 231 16.54 12.82 -12.03
CA ARG A 231 16.39 11.79 -13.07
C ARG A 231 14.95 11.56 -13.45
#